data_AF-A0AAU7DUB7-F1
#
_entry.id   AF-A0AAU7DUB7-F1
#
_cell.length_a   1.000
_cell.length_b   1.000
_cell.length_c   1.000
_cell.angle_alpha   90.00
_cell.angle_beta   90.00
_cell.angle_gamma   90.00
#
_symmetry.space_group_name_H-M   'P 1'
#
loop_
_entity.id
_entity.type
_entity.pdbx_description
1 polymer ?
#
loop_
_entity_poly.entity_id
_entity_poly.type
_entity_poly.pdbx_seq_one_letter_code
_entity_poly.pdbx_strand_id
1 'polypeptide(L)'
;MIGHSQRQEGAWLMLAKKGTTEPTTLTYAQALDEALCSGWIDGQKRSFDAATFLQRFTPRRPCSIWSARNVEHVARLQAEGRMRDRGLAEVAAAQVFAVLSATARHSILRPILSAPNEATRTRRLAKAAATVVAVCAQEKANK
;
A
#
# COMPACT_ATOMS: atom_id res chain seq x y z
N MET A 1 -17.84 4.42 -22.25
CA MET A 1 -16.59 3.62 -22.24
C MET A 1 -15.49 4.59 -21.84
N ILE A 2 -14.65 4.39 -20.82
CA ILE A 2 -13.81 3.23 -20.53
C ILE A 2 -13.42 3.33 -19.03
N GLY A 3 -13.77 2.33 -18.22
CA GLY A 3 -13.24 2.17 -16.86
C GLY A 3 -12.08 1.18 -16.89
N HIS A 4 -10.88 1.62 -17.27
CA HIS A 4 -9.70 0.79 -17.12
C HIS A 4 -9.29 0.74 -15.65
N SER A 5 -9.78 -0.29 -14.95
CA SER A 5 -9.15 -0.77 -13.71
C SER A 5 -7.71 -1.19 -14.06
N GLN A 6 -6.75 -0.26 -13.92
CA GLN A 6 -5.33 -0.57 -13.98
C GLN A 6 -4.92 -1.35 -12.72
N ARG A 7 -5.32 -2.62 -12.63
CA ARG A 7 -4.65 -3.56 -11.74
C ARG A 7 -3.29 -3.83 -12.35
N GLN A 8 -2.30 -3.03 -11.98
CA GLN A 8 -0.92 -3.37 -12.28
C GLN A 8 -0.57 -4.65 -11.52
N GLU A 9 -0.32 -5.73 -12.26
CA GLU A 9 -0.21 -7.10 -11.73
C GLU A 9 1.03 -7.32 -10.86
N GLY A 10 1.90 -6.32 -10.74
CA GLY A 10 3.20 -6.39 -10.09
C GLY A 10 4.31 -6.72 -11.08
N ALA A 11 5.55 -6.50 -10.65
CA ALA A 11 6.75 -6.68 -11.43
C ALA A 11 7.69 -7.66 -10.72
N TRP A 12 8.45 -8.43 -11.51
CA TRP A 12 9.55 -9.24 -10.99
C TRP A 12 10.86 -8.48 -11.20
N LEU A 13 11.62 -8.35 -10.12
CA LEU A 13 12.95 -7.75 -10.14
C LEU A 13 13.98 -8.86 -9.93
N MET A 14 14.95 -8.95 -10.85
CA MET A 14 16.10 -9.82 -10.69
C MET A 14 17.14 -9.10 -9.83
N LEU A 15 17.61 -9.78 -8.78
CA LEU A 15 18.58 -9.25 -7.83
C LEU A 15 19.74 -10.24 -7.68
N ALA A 16 20.94 -9.70 -7.56
CA ALA A 16 22.12 -10.49 -7.26
C ALA A 16 22.07 -10.97 -5.80
N LYS A 17 22.55 -12.20 -5.55
CA LYS A 17 22.74 -12.72 -4.19
C LYS A 17 23.93 -12.00 -3.54
N LYS A 18 23.98 -12.06 -2.21
CA LYS A 18 25.08 -11.46 -1.43
C LYS A 18 26.43 -11.99 -1.91
N GLY A 19 27.35 -11.08 -2.23
CA GLY A 19 28.68 -11.42 -2.75
C GLY A 19 28.78 -11.42 -4.27
N THR A 20 27.66 -11.27 -4.98
CA THR A 20 27.61 -11.13 -6.44
C THR A 20 27.23 -9.70 -6.81
N THR A 21 27.88 -9.12 -7.81
CA THR A 21 27.59 -7.75 -8.32
C THR A 21 26.92 -7.74 -9.70
N GLU A 22 26.84 -8.90 -10.36
CA GLU A 22 26.18 -9.09 -11.64
C GLU A 22 24.82 -9.81 -11.47
N PRO A 23 23.76 -9.41 -12.19
CA PRO A 23 23.69 -8.33 -13.17
C PRO A 23 23.48 -6.94 -12.55
N THR A 24 23.40 -6.85 -11.22
CA THR A 24 23.14 -5.59 -10.52
C THR A 24 23.77 -5.57 -9.13
N THR A 25 24.23 -4.39 -8.72
CA THR A 25 24.65 -4.09 -7.34
C THR A 25 23.48 -3.68 -6.45
N LEU A 26 22.28 -3.52 -7.02
CA LEU A 26 21.07 -3.19 -6.27
C LEU A 26 20.76 -4.31 -5.27
N THR A 27 20.79 -3.97 -4.00
CA THR A 27 20.42 -4.91 -2.95
C THR A 27 18.91 -5.00 -2.78
N TYR A 28 18.42 -6.11 -2.24
CA TYR A 28 17.01 -6.25 -1.85
C TYR A 28 16.54 -5.13 -0.92
N ALA A 29 17.38 -4.70 0.04
CA ALA A 29 17.01 -3.65 0.97
C ALA A 29 16.76 -2.32 0.25
N GLN A 30 17.64 -1.94 -0.69
CA GLN A 30 17.44 -0.75 -1.51
C GLN A 30 16.22 -0.88 -2.41
N ALA A 31 16.01 -2.04 -3.02
CA ALA A 31 14.82 -2.29 -3.85
C ALA A 31 13.52 -2.20 -3.04
N LEU A 32 13.51 -2.72 -1.80
CA LEU A 32 12.37 -2.62 -0.88
C LEU A 32 12.10 -1.17 -0.51
N ASP A 33 13.12 -0.40 -0.15
CA ASP A 33 12.97 1.01 0.17
C ASP A 33 12.35 1.79 -0.99
N GLU A 34 12.86 1.60 -2.21
CA GLU A 34 12.33 2.28 -3.41
C GLU A 34 10.90 1.85 -3.74
N ALA A 35 10.57 0.57 -3.50
CA ALA A 35 9.20 0.07 -3.63
C ALA A 35 8.26 0.77 -2.63
N LEU A 36 8.63 0.82 -1.35
CA LEU A 36 7.83 1.46 -0.29
C LEU A 36 7.65 2.96 -0.55
N CYS A 37 8.70 3.67 -0.94
CA CYS A 37 8.63 5.08 -1.33
C CYS A 37 7.63 5.32 -2.47
N SER A 38 7.40 4.32 -3.32
CA SER A 38 6.50 4.37 -4.47
C SER A 38 5.12 3.76 -4.22
N GLY A 39 4.81 3.31 -3.00
CA GLY A 39 3.53 2.67 -2.65
C GLY A 39 3.41 1.20 -3.10
N TRP A 40 4.54 0.53 -3.29
CA TRP A 40 4.63 -0.89 -3.62
C TRP A 40 5.17 -1.67 -2.41
N ILE A 41 4.85 -2.97 -2.37
CA ILE A 41 5.33 -3.89 -1.34
C ILE A 41 6.00 -5.09 -1.99
N ASP A 42 6.89 -5.73 -1.25
CA ASP A 42 7.45 -7.01 -1.64
C ASP A 42 6.43 -8.15 -1.49
N GLY A 43 6.59 -9.16 -2.33
CA GLY A 43 5.78 -10.36 -2.32
C GLY A 43 6.65 -11.61 -2.48
N GLN A 44 6.27 -12.47 -3.43
CA GLN A 44 6.94 -13.75 -3.64
C GLN A 44 8.42 -13.59 -4.00
N LYS A 45 9.26 -14.39 -3.35
CA LYS A 45 10.68 -14.59 -3.70
C LYS A 45 10.84 -15.93 -4.41
N ARG A 46 11.67 -15.98 -5.46
CA ARG A 46 12.03 -17.21 -6.18
C ARG A 46 13.53 -17.28 -6.41
N SER A 47 14.12 -18.46 -6.24
CA SER A 47 15.49 -18.70 -6.73
C SER A 47 15.47 -18.72 -8.25
N PHE A 48 16.52 -18.19 -8.88
CA PHE A 48 16.68 -18.25 -10.34
C PHE A 48 17.89 -19.10 -10.71
N ASP A 49 19.08 -18.71 -10.25
CA ASP A 49 20.32 -19.47 -10.47
C ASP A 49 21.23 -19.43 -9.22
N ALA A 50 22.50 -19.81 -9.37
CA ALA A 50 23.48 -19.80 -8.28
C ALA A 50 23.78 -18.38 -7.75
N ALA A 51 23.76 -17.37 -8.63
CA ALA A 51 24.20 -16.00 -8.40
C ALA A 51 23.05 -15.00 -8.20
N THR A 52 21.83 -15.32 -8.64
CA THR A 52 20.68 -14.39 -8.69
C THR A 52 19.40 -15.00 -8.13
N PHE A 53 18.45 -14.12 -7.79
CA PHE A 53 17.08 -14.49 -7.39
C PHE A 53 16.08 -13.46 -7.92
N LEU A 54 14.81 -13.85 -8.02
CA LEU A 54 13.72 -12.97 -8.42
C LEU A 54 12.90 -12.57 -7.19
N GLN A 55 12.64 -11.27 -7.05
CA GLN A 55 11.73 -10.70 -6.07
C GLN A 55 10.54 -10.06 -6.76
N ARG A 56 9.33 -10.50 -6.43
CA ARG A 56 8.12 -9.83 -6.91
C ARG A 56 7.84 -8.62 -6.04
N PHE A 57 7.53 -7.51 -6.68
CA PHE A 57 6.95 -6.32 -6.07
C PHE A 57 5.56 -6.09 -6.67
N THR A 58 4.61 -5.69 -5.83
CA THR A 58 3.24 -5.42 -6.27
C THR A 58 2.78 -4.08 -5.74
N PRO A 59 1.93 -3.34 -6.49
CA PRO A 59 1.16 -2.27 -5.89
C PRO A 59 0.41 -2.81 -4.68
N ARG A 60 0.35 -2.01 -3.63
CA ARG A 60 -0.34 -2.44 -2.43
C ARG A 60 -1.83 -2.63 -2.70
N ARG A 61 -2.41 -3.68 -2.14
CA ARG A 61 -3.87 -3.88 -2.19
C ARG A 61 -4.54 -2.96 -1.18
N PRO A 62 -5.64 -2.27 -1.55
CA PRO A 62 -6.44 -1.53 -0.60
C PRO A 62 -6.82 -2.41 0.60
N CYS A 63 -6.86 -1.83 1.80
CA CYS A 63 -7.31 -2.50 3.03
C CYS A 63 -6.46 -3.72 3.48
N SER A 64 -5.24 -3.89 2.97
CA SER A 64 -4.32 -4.91 3.51
C SER A 64 -3.67 -4.43 4.82
N ILE A 65 -3.22 -5.36 5.66
CA ILE A 65 -2.46 -5.06 6.90
C ILE A 65 -0.98 -4.85 6.56
N TRP A 66 -0.31 -3.91 7.23
CA TRP A 66 1.15 -3.73 7.10
C TRP A 66 1.88 -4.64 8.09
N SER A 67 2.98 -5.25 7.65
CA SER A 67 3.90 -5.92 8.58
C SER A 67 4.60 -4.89 9.45
N ALA A 68 4.93 -5.24 10.70
CA ALA A 68 5.67 -4.36 11.61
C ALA A 68 6.98 -3.88 10.97
N ARG A 69 7.67 -4.76 10.24
CA ARG A 69 8.88 -4.42 9.49
C ARG A 69 8.64 -3.32 8.45
N ASN A 70 7.59 -3.41 7.63
CA ASN A 70 7.34 -2.39 6.61
C ASN A 70 6.93 -1.05 7.24
N VAL A 71 6.28 -1.07 8.41
CA VAL A 71 5.99 0.15 9.19
C VAL A 71 7.29 0.81 9.64
N GLU A 72 8.25 0.04 10.15
CA GLU A 72 9.57 0.55 10.56
C GLU A 72 10.35 1.15 9.39
N HIS A 73 10.40 0.46 8.24
CA HIS A 73 11.03 0.99 7.03
C HIS A 73 10.39 2.30 6.59
N VAL A 74 9.05 2.39 6.57
CA VAL A 74 8.35 3.62 6.22
C VAL A 74 8.66 4.75 7.19
N ALA A 75 8.64 4.49 8.50
CA ALA A 75 8.94 5.52 9.50
C ALA A 75 10.34 6.10 9.27
N ARG A 76 11.34 5.25 9.02
CA ARG A 76 12.69 5.69 8.66
C ARG A 76 12.72 6.48 7.35
N LEU A 77 12.07 5.99 6.29
CA LEU A 77 12.05 6.66 4.97
C LEU A 77 11.31 8.00 4.99
N GLN A 78 10.30 8.15 5.85
CA GLN A 78 9.63 9.42 6.11
C GLN A 78 10.56 10.40 6.82
N ALA A 79 11.29 9.96 7.84
CA ALA A 79 12.28 10.79 8.52
C ALA A 79 13.42 11.23 7.59
N GLU A 80 13.81 10.38 6.63
CA GLU A 80 14.79 10.68 5.59
C GLU A 80 14.22 11.56 4.44
N GLY A 81 12.92 11.87 4.43
CA GLY A 81 12.30 12.66 3.36
C GLY A 81 12.26 11.97 1.98
N ARG A 82 12.40 10.64 1.93
CA ARG A 82 12.48 9.87 0.68
C ARG A 82 11.14 9.40 0.12
N MET A 83 10.09 9.49 0.92
CA MET A 83 8.75 9.06 0.51
C MET A 83 8.19 9.94 -0.60
N ARG A 84 7.63 9.31 -1.64
CA ARG A 84 6.93 10.00 -2.73
C ARG A 84 5.44 10.10 -2.42
N ASP A 85 4.73 10.99 -3.11
CA ASP A 85 3.30 11.24 -2.91
C ASP A 85 2.45 9.96 -2.91
N ARG A 86 2.73 9.05 -3.85
CA ARG A 86 2.05 7.76 -3.92
C ARG A 86 2.31 6.88 -2.69
N GLY A 87 3.55 6.81 -2.22
CA GLY A 87 3.89 6.06 -1.01
C GLY A 87 3.22 6.65 0.22
N LEU A 88 3.21 7.97 0.35
CA LEU A 88 2.53 8.68 1.44
C LEU A 88 1.01 8.44 1.43
N ALA A 89 0.39 8.41 0.24
CA ALA A 89 -1.03 8.10 0.10
C ALA A 89 -1.38 6.68 0.61
N GLU A 90 -0.54 5.68 0.30
CA GLU A 90 -0.73 4.30 0.78
C GLU A 90 -0.55 4.18 2.31
N VAL A 91 0.40 4.94 2.87
CA VAL A 91 0.62 5.00 4.33
C VAL A 91 -0.58 5.64 5.03
N ALA A 92 -1.08 6.77 4.52
CA ALA A 92 -2.26 7.42 5.06
C ALA A 92 -3.50 6.51 4.99
N ALA A 93 -3.73 5.86 3.84
CA ALA A 93 -4.82 4.90 3.68
C ALA A 93 -4.73 3.74 4.68
N ALA A 94 -3.51 3.28 4.97
CA ALA A 94 -3.29 2.21 5.94
C ALA A 94 -3.51 2.64 7.38
N GLN A 95 -3.13 3.85 7.76
CA GLN A 95 -3.40 4.41 9.09
C GLN A 95 -4.90 4.52 9.33
N VAL A 96 -5.64 5.06 8.34
CA VAL A 96 -7.11 5.11 8.38
C VAL A 96 -7.69 3.70 8.56
N PHE A 97 -7.19 2.72 7.80
CA PHE A 97 -7.68 1.35 7.91
C PHE A 97 -7.38 0.70 9.27
N ALA A 98 -6.22 0.99 9.86
CA ALA A 98 -5.80 0.44 11.15
C ALA A 98 -6.69 0.92 12.33
N VAL A 99 -7.23 2.13 12.25
CA VAL A 99 -8.13 2.70 13.27
C VAL A 99 -9.54 2.10 13.19
N LEU A 100 -9.94 1.51 12.05
CA LEU A 100 -11.26 0.90 11.89
C LEU A 100 -11.31 -0.51 12.51
N SER A 101 -11.98 -0.64 13.67
CA SER A 101 -12.31 -1.93 14.26
C SER A 101 -13.10 -2.84 13.30
N ALA A 102 -13.09 -4.16 13.50
CA ALA A 102 -13.88 -5.08 12.66
C ALA A 102 -15.37 -4.70 12.63
N THR A 103 -15.91 -4.26 13.76
CA THR A 103 -17.28 -3.75 13.90
C THR A 103 -17.50 -2.44 13.15
N ALA A 104 -16.56 -1.49 13.25
CA ALA A 104 -16.62 -0.23 12.51
C ALA A 104 -16.57 -0.48 10.99
N ARG A 105 -15.70 -1.39 10.54
CA ARG A 105 -15.62 -1.81 9.13
C ARG A 105 -16.94 -2.38 8.63
N HIS A 106 -17.59 -3.24 9.41
CA HIS A 106 -18.89 -3.80 9.04
C HIS A 106 -19.97 -2.72 8.95
N SER A 107 -19.99 -1.75 9.87
CA SER A 107 -20.97 -0.66 9.85
C SER A 107 -20.84 0.26 8.63
N ILE A 108 -19.61 0.46 8.12
CA ILE A 108 -19.33 1.26 6.93
C ILE A 108 -19.60 0.47 5.65
N LEU A 109 -19.11 -0.78 5.59
CA LEU A 109 -19.15 -1.58 4.37
C LEU A 109 -20.54 -2.17 4.09
N ARG A 110 -21.26 -2.63 5.12
CA ARG A 110 -22.55 -3.33 4.93
C ARG A 110 -23.57 -2.47 4.16
N PRO A 111 -23.81 -1.18 4.50
CA PRO A 111 -24.72 -0.34 3.73
C PRO A 111 -24.26 -0.10 2.28
N ILE A 112 -22.96 -0.04 2.01
CA ILE A 112 -22.44 0.17 0.65
C ILE A 112 -22.67 -1.10 -0.19
N LEU A 113 -22.34 -2.27 0.37
CA LEU A 113 -22.47 -3.56 -0.29
C LEU A 113 -23.93 -3.97 -0.49
N SER A 114 -24.83 -3.63 0.44
CA SER A 114 -26.27 -3.91 0.35
C SER A 114 -27.07 -2.82 -0.39
N ALA A 115 -26.41 -1.90 -1.09
CA ALA A 115 -27.11 -0.85 -1.82
C ALA A 115 -27.93 -1.43 -2.99
N PRO A 116 -29.23 -1.07 -3.12
CA PRO A 116 -30.12 -1.64 -4.13
C PRO A 116 -29.81 -1.18 -5.55
N ASN A 117 -29.05 -0.09 -5.72
CA ASN A 117 -28.63 0.43 -7.01
C ASN A 117 -27.32 1.24 -6.91
N GLU A 118 -26.70 1.51 -8.06
CA GLU A 118 -25.42 2.22 -8.17
C GLU A 118 -25.50 3.65 -7.63
N ALA A 119 -26.59 4.38 -7.91
CA ALA A 119 -26.76 5.74 -7.42
C ALA A 119 -26.75 5.81 -5.87
N THR A 120 -27.39 4.85 -5.21
CA THR A 120 -27.39 4.72 -3.76
C THR A 120 -26.02 4.32 -3.24
N ARG A 121 -25.33 3.40 -3.94
CA ARG A 121 -23.97 2.98 -3.60
C ARG A 121 -23.00 4.16 -3.65
N THR A 122 -23.03 4.95 -4.73
CA THR A 122 -22.19 6.15 -4.90
C THR A 122 -22.46 7.18 -3.81
N ARG A 123 -23.73 7.45 -3.47
CA ARG A 123 -24.07 8.37 -2.38
C ARG A 123 -23.56 7.87 -1.02
N ARG A 124 -23.72 6.57 -0.73
CA ARG A 124 -23.23 5.96 0.53
C ARG A 124 -21.70 5.97 0.59
N LEU A 125 -21.03 5.71 -0.53
CA LEU A 125 -19.58 5.78 -0.65
C LEU A 125 -19.08 7.21 -0.41
N ALA A 126 -19.70 8.22 -1.04
CA ALA A 126 -19.36 9.63 -0.83
C ALA A 126 -19.57 10.06 0.63
N LYS A 127 -20.66 9.62 1.27
CA LYS A 127 -20.93 9.87 2.69
C LYS A 127 -19.85 9.24 3.59
N ALA A 128 -19.50 7.97 3.34
CA ALA A 128 -18.44 7.29 4.10
C ALA A 128 -17.08 7.97 3.93
N ALA A 129 -16.73 8.37 2.71
CA ALA A 129 -15.51 9.12 2.43
C ALA A 129 -15.49 10.48 3.15
N ALA A 130 -16.60 11.22 3.15
CA ALA A 130 -16.72 12.48 3.86
C ALA A 130 -16.56 12.32 5.39
N THR A 131 -17.13 11.26 5.97
CA THR A 131 -16.94 10.93 7.39
C THR A 131 -15.48 10.67 7.71
N VAL A 132 -14.77 9.89 6.88
CA VAL A 132 -13.34 9.60 7.07
C VAL A 132 -12.51 10.90 7.00
N VAL A 133 -12.78 11.75 6.00
CA VAL A 133 -12.08 13.04 5.85
C VAL A 133 -12.31 13.94 7.07
N ALA A 134 -13.54 13.99 7.60
CA ALA A 134 -13.85 14.78 8.79
C ALA A 134 -13.12 14.29 10.04
N VAL A 135 -13.06 12.97 10.26
CA VAL A 135 -12.30 12.38 11.39
C VAL A 135 -10.81 12.70 11.27
N CYS A 136 -10.23 12.53 10.08
CA CYS A 136 -8.82 12.88 9.84
C CYS A 136 -8.53 14.38 10.04
N ALA A 137 -9.48 15.27 9.75
CA ALA A 137 -9.34 16.71 10.00
C ALA A 137 -9.40 17.05 11.50
N GLN A 138 -10.26 16.37 12.26
CA GLN A 138 -10.38 16.54 13.71
C GLN A 138 -9.11 16.10 14.46
N GLU A 139 -8.49 14.98 14.07
CA GLU A 139 -7.23 14.51 14.68
C GLU A 139 -6.06 15.48 14.46
N LYS A 140 -6.03 16.18 13.32
CA LYS A 140 -4.99 17.20 13.03
C LYS A 140 -5.20 18.50 13.81
N ALA A 141 -6.44 18.86 14.13
CA ALA A 141 -6.75 20.07 14.89
C ALA A 141 -6.50 19.91 16.40
N ASN A 142 -6.44 18.67 16.87
CA ASN A 142 -6.29 18.33 18.29
C ASN A 142 -4.83 18.01 18.69
N LYS A 143 -3.87 18.32 17.82
CA LYS A 143 -2.43 18.10 17.96
C LYS A 143 -1.69 19.40 17.72
#